data_AF-A0A530CNA0-F1
#
_entry.id   AF-A0A530CNA0-F1
#
_cell.length_a   1.000
_cell.length_b   1.000
_cell.length_c   1.000
_cell.angle_alpha   90.00
_cell.angle_beta   90.00
_cell.angle_gamma   90.00
#
_symmetry.space_group_name_H-M   'P 1'
#
loop_
_entity.id
_entity.type
_entity.pdbx_description
1 polymer ?
#
loop_
_entity_poly.entity_id
_entity_poly.type
_entity_poly.pdbx_seq_one_letter_code
_entity_poly.pdbx_strand_id
1 'polypeptide(L)'
;LLHSPDIIVLDEATSALDEKSQDKMMETVIHELPDVTIISVAHRAELEAYHSRKITLERREGGAILVSDIDLVSRKGRRNLLARALWGTGAPIEKPHELE
;
A
#
# COMPACT_ATOMS: atom_id res chain seq x y z
N LEU A 1 6.68 5.37 -14.89
CA LEU A 1 7.56 4.36 -14.27
C LEU A 1 8.03 3.40 -15.36
N LEU A 2 9.18 3.70 -15.98
CA LEU A 2 9.57 3.16 -17.30
C LEU A 2 10.30 1.81 -17.27
N HIS A 3 10.78 1.38 -16.10
CA HIS A 3 11.65 0.20 -15.98
C HIS A 3 11.03 -0.99 -15.25
N SER A 4 9.79 -0.85 -14.74
CA SER A 4 9.07 -1.88 -13.95
C SER A 4 9.97 -2.78 -13.10
N PRO A 5 10.77 -2.21 -12.19
CA PRO A 5 11.74 -2.97 -11.43
C PRO A 5 11.04 -3.91 -10.44
N ASP A 6 11.72 -5.01 -10.08
CA ASP A 6 11.27 -5.89 -8.99
C ASP A 6 11.47 -5.25 -7.61
N ILE A 7 12.47 -4.35 -7.48
CA ILE A 7 12.86 -3.70 -6.22
C ILE A 7 13.14 -2.21 -6.42
N ILE A 8 12.63 -1.37 -5.52
CA ILE A 8 12.98 0.04 -5.38
C ILE A 8 13.55 0.27 -3.98
N VAL A 9 14.70 0.95 -3.91
CA VAL A 9 15.31 1.39 -2.64
C VAL A 9 15.24 2.90 -2.56
N LEU A 10 14.64 3.41 -1.48
CA LEU A 10 14.46 4.84 -1.19
C LEU A 10 15.24 5.22 0.06
N ASP A 11 16.37 5.91 -0.11
CA ASP A 11 17.17 6.41 1.01
C ASP A 11 16.87 7.89 1.26
N GLU A 12 16.16 8.20 2.35
CA GLU A 12 15.70 9.55 2.71
C GLU A 12 14.97 10.32 1.59
N ALA A 13 14.41 9.61 0.61
CA ALA A 13 13.85 10.20 -0.61
C ALA A 13 12.64 11.13 -0.36
N THR A 14 12.01 11.03 0.82
CA THR A 14 10.85 11.84 1.21
C THR A 14 11.18 12.92 2.24
N SER A 15 12.46 13.09 2.61
CA SER A 15 12.90 14.03 3.65
C SER A 15 12.57 15.50 3.36
N ALA A 16 12.57 15.88 2.07
CA ALA A 16 12.25 17.23 1.61
C ALA A 16 10.75 17.44 1.29
N LEU A 17 9.92 16.39 1.41
CA LEU A 17 8.50 16.47 1.08
C LEU A 17 7.67 16.75 2.33
N ASP A 18 6.66 17.61 2.18
CA ASP A 18 5.57 17.68 3.14
C ASP A 18 4.78 16.35 3.17
N GLU A 19 3.96 16.16 4.21
CA GLU A 19 3.17 14.95 4.40
C GLU A 19 2.29 14.59 3.20
N LYS A 20 1.59 15.57 2.63
CA LYS A 20 0.68 15.34 1.50
C LYS A 20 1.44 14.96 0.23
N SER A 21 2.57 15.62 -0.02
CA SER A 21 3.43 15.31 -1.16
C SER A 21 4.06 13.92 -1.03
N GLN A 22 4.47 13.53 0.19
CA GLN A 22 4.95 12.17 0.48
C GLN A 22 3.86 11.13 0.22
N ASP A 23 2.66 11.33 0.75
CA ASP A 23 1.53 10.41 0.55
C ASP A 23 1.25 10.24 -0.94
N LYS A 24 1.19 11.35 -1.69
CA LYS A 24 0.92 11.31 -3.12
C LYS A 24 2.00 10.56 -3.89
N MET A 25 3.27 10.73 -3.53
CA MET A 25 4.39 10.00 -4.12
C MET A 25 4.23 8.49 -3.86
N MET A 26 4.05 8.08 -2.61
CA MET A 26 3.94 6.66 -2.23
C MET A 26 2.72 5.98 -2.87
N GLU A 27 1.56 6.64 -2.85
CA GLU A 27 0.36 6.15 -3.52
C GLU A 27 0.58 5.95 -5.02
N THR A 28 1.28 6.89 -5.67
CA THR A 28 1.55 6.80 -7.11
C THR A 28 2.48 5.62 -7.40
N VAL A 29 3.57 5.45 -6.64
CA VAL A 29 4.49 4.32 -6.83
C VAL A 29 3.77 2.98 -6.66
N ILE A 30 3.00 2.82 -5.58
CA ILE A 30 2.27 1.57 -5.28
C ILE A 30 1.18 1.29 -6.32
N HIS A 31 0.51 2.33 -6.83
CA HIS A 31 -0.53 2.17 -7.86
C HIS A 31 0.06 1.73 -9.20
N GLU A 32 1.13 2.39 -9.62
CA GLU A 32 1.74 2.19 -10.94
C GLU A 32 2.65 0.95 -10.99
N LEU A 33 3.15 0.50 -9.83
CA LEU A 33 3.97 -0.70 -9.68
C LEU A 33 3.41 -1.60 -8.56
N PRO A 34 2.30 -2.33 -8.79
CA PRO A 34 1.63 -3.10 -7.74
C PRO A 34 2.45 -4.28 -7.21
N ASP A 35 3.38 -4.81 -8.02
CA ASP A 35 4.18 -6.00 -7.69
C ASP A 35 5.61 -5.66 -7.22
N VAL A 36 5.97 -4.37 -7.14
CA VAL A 36 7.33 -3.96 -6.72
C VAL A 36 7.54 -4.12 -5.23
N THR A 37 8.73 -4.56 -4.84
CA THR A 37 9.18 -4.47 -3.45
C THR A 37 9.79 -3.12 -3.18
N ILE A 38 9.23 -2.36 -2.22
CA ILE A 38 9.78 -1.07 -1.79
C ILE A 38 10.53 -1.26 -0.47
N ILE A 39 11.79 -0.83 -0.46
CA ILE A 39 12.61 -0.72 0.75
C ILE A 39 12.88 0.77 0.97
N SER A 40 12.37 1.35 2.06
CA SER A 40 12.62 2.75 2.39
C SER A 40 13.35 2.92 3.71
N VAL A 41 14.30 3.86 3.75
CA VAL A 41 14.92 4.37 4.98
C VAL A 41 14.33 5.75 5.26
N ALA A 42 13.66 5.89 6.41
CA ALA A 42 13.02 7.15 6.77
C ALA A 42 12.91 7.33 8.28
N HIS A 43 12.84 8.59 8.71
CA HIS A 43 12.65 8.99 10.11
C HIS A 43 11.18 9.27 10.48
N ARG A 44 10.25 8.98 9.57
CA ARG A 44 8.83 9.37 9.65
C ARG A 44 7.93 8.16 9.86
N ALA A 45 7.20 8.13 10.97
CA ALA A 45 6.28 7.03 11.30
C ALA A 45 5.08 6.96 10.33
N GLU A 46 4.74 8.06 9.65
CA GLU A 46 3.64 8.08 8.68
C GLU A 46 3.88 7.11 7.50
N LEU A 47 5.15 6.85 7.15
CA LEU A 47 5.51 5.90 6.09
C LEU A 47 5.15 4.45 6.41
N GLU A 48 4.93 4.12 7.69
CA GLU A 48 4.50 2.77 8.10
C GLU A 48 3.15 2.40 7.46
N ALA A 49 2.31 3.37 7.13
CA ALA A 49 1.03 3.12 6.45
C ALA A 49 1.18 2.50 5.05
N TYR A 50 2.35 2.65 4.43
CA TYR A 50 2.66 2.18 3.07
C TYR A 50 3.53 0.92 3.04
N HIS A 51 3.93 0.39 4.20
CA HIS A 51 4.81 -0.77 4.31
C HIS A 51 4.11 -1.92 5.03
N SER A 52 4.51 -3.15 4.70
CA SER A 52 4.02 -4.38 5.32
C SER A 52 4.89 -4.85 6.50
N ARG A 53 6.09 -4.32 6.64
CA ARG A 53 7.08 -4.73 7.65
C ARG A 53 7.97 -3.56 8.02
N LYS A 54 8.40 -3.50 9.28
CA LYS A 54 9.35 -2.50 9.80
C LYS A 54 10.50 -3.20 10.51
N ILE A 55 11.71 -2.80 10.13
CA ILE A 55 12.96 -3.28 10.71
C ILE A 55 13.64 -2.10 11.40
N THR A 56 14.02 -2.27 12.66
CA THR A 56 14.79 -1.27 13.42
C THR A 56 16.20 -1.77 13.66
N LEU A 57 17.17 -0.96 13.27
CA LEU A 57 18.59 -1.19 13.49
C LEU A 57 19.13 -0.19 14.53
N GLU A 58 19.93 -0.67 15.47
CA GLU A 58 20.67 0.16 16.44
C GLU A 58 22.16 0.08 16.18
N ARG A 59 22.86 1.22 16.25
CA ARG A 59 24.33 1.25 16.23
C ARG A 59 24.87 0.83 17.59
N ARG A 60 25.70 -0.20 17.63
CA ARG A 60 26.45 -0.66 18.81
C ARG A 60 27.94 -0.78 18.48
N GLU A 61 28.75 -1.09 19.49
CA GLU A 61 30.15 -1.45 19.27
C GLU A 61 30.21 -2.64 18.31
N GLY A 62 30.86 -2.46 17.15
CA GLY A 62 30.94 -3.48 16.10
C GLY A 62 29.95 -3.35 14.93
N GLY A 63 28.98 -2.41 14.95
CA GLY A 63 28.14 -2.12 13.78
C GLY A 63 26.65 -1.91 14.08
N ALA A 64 25.82 -1.99 13.03
CA ALA A 64 24.37 -1.95 13.15
C ALA A 64 23.84 -3.34 13.53
N ILE A 65 22.96 -3.40 14.53
CA ILE A 65 22.34 -4.64 15.01
C ILE A 65 20.83 -4.55 14.83
N LEU A 66 20.22 -5.63 14.34
CA LEU A 66 18.76 -5.79 14.30
C LEU A 66 18.21 -5.91 15.71
N VAL A 67 17.37 -4.95 16.09
CA VAL A 67 16.75 -4.92 17.43
C VAL A 67 15.24 -5.06 17.40
N SER A 68 14.61 -4.81 16.25
CA SER A 68 13.18 -5.02 16.07
C SER A 68 12.89 -5.40 14.63
N ASP A 69 11.95 -6.31 14.47
CA ASP A 69 11.46 -6.80 13.19
C ASP A 69 9.98 -7.13 13.36
N ILE A 70 9.12 -6.30 12.81
CA ILE A 70 7.68 -6.39 13.01
C ILE A 70 6.94 -6.35 11.68
N ASP A 71 5.91 -7.18 11.55
CA ASP A 71 4.92 -7.04 10.49
C ASP A 71 3.98 -5.89 10.82
N LEU A 72 3.82 -4.96 9.88
CA LEU A 72 2.87 -3.86 9.95
C LEU A 72 1.54 -4.35 9.35
N VAL A 73 0.53 -4.49 10.20
CA VAL A 73 -0.81 -4.88 9.73
C VAL A 73 -1.39 -3.75 8.87
N SER A 74 -1.43 -3.98 7.55
CA SER A 74 -2.08 -3.06 6.62
C SER A 74 -3.56 -2.88 6.98
N ARG A 75 -3.96 -1.64 7.29
CA ARG A 75 -5.38 -1.27 7.53
C ARG A 75 -6.26 -1.44 6.27
N LYS A 76 -5.69 -1.76 5.10
CA LYS A 76 -6.36 -1.72 3.81
C LYS A 76 -7.27 -2.94 3.53
N GLY A 77 -7.13 -4.04 4.30
CA GLY A 77 -7.88 -5.29 4.08
C GLY A 77 -9.39 -5.26 4.36
N ARG A 78 -9.95 -4.22 4.98
CA ARG A 78 -11.39 -4.16 5.33
C ARG A 78 -12.30 -3.51 4.29
N ARG A 79 -11.77 -2.89 3.22
CA ARG A 79 -12.61 -2.12 2.28
C ARG A 79 -13.23 -2.93 1.14
N ASN A 80 -12.76 -4.15 0.85
CA ASN A 80 -13.24 -4.95 -0.30
C ASN A 80 -14.15 -6.14 0.03
N LEU A 81 -14.51 -6.38 1.31
CA LEU A 81 -15.39 -7.49 1.66
C LEU A 81 -16.89 -7.12 1.67
N LEU A 82 -17.23 -5.84 1.86
CA LEU A 82 -18.64 -5.40 1.88
C LEU A 82 -19.22 -5.13 0.47
N ALA A 83 -18.37 -4.93 -0.54
CA ALA A 83 -18.83 -4.69 -1.92
C ALA A 83 -19.48 -5.93 -2.57
N ARG A 84 -19.18 -7.14 -2.09
CA ARG A 84 -19.77 -8.40 -2.62
C ARG A 84 -21.07 -8.82 -1.94
N ALA A 85 -21.44 -8.20 -0.82
CA ALA A 85 -22.62 -8.57 -0.04
C ALA A 85 -23.87 -7.72 -0.36
N LEU A 86 -23.73 -6.65 -1.14
CA LEU A 86 -24.80 -5.67 -1.38
C LEU A 86 -25.43 -5.71 -2.78
N TRP A 87 -24.94 -6.52 -3.72
CA TRP A 87 -25.73 -6.85 -4.91
C TRP A 87 -26.61 -8.06 -4.63
N GLY A 88 -27.72 -7.75 -3.96
CA GLY A 88 -28.82 -8.65 -3.72
C GLY A 88 -29.34 -9.28 -5.01
N THR A 89 -29.51 -10.60 -4.93
CA THR A 89 -30.38 -11.37 -5.82
C THR A 89 -31.84 -10.94 -5.60
N GLY A 90 -32.45 -10.33 -6.62
CA GLY A 90 -33.91 -10.32 -6.80
C GLY A 90 -34.53 -8.97 -7.14
N ALA A 91 -34.96 -8.80 -8.41
CA ALA A 91 -36.35 -8.48 -8.80
C ALA A 91 -36.46 -8.30 -10.35
N PRO A 92 -37.65 -8.57 -10.94
CA PRO A 92 -37.84 -8.79 -12.38
C PRO A 92 -38.18 -7.51 -13.14
N ILE A 93 -37.92 -7.48 -14.45
CA ILE A 93 -38.45 -6.47 -15.35
C ILE A 93 -39.05 -7.17 -16.57
N GLU A 94 -40.37 -7.10 -16.68
CA GLU A 94 -41.21 -7.59 -17.79
C GLU A 94 -40.87 -6.89 -19.12
N LYS A 95 -41.18 -7.57 -20.23
CA LYS A 95 -41.59 -6.90 -21.48
C LYS A 95 -42.83 -7.58 -22.06
N PRO A 96 -43.81 -6.80 -22.57
CA PRO A 96 -45.05 -7.32 -23.13
C PRO A 96 -44.81 -7.84 -24.54
N HIS A 97 -45.42 -8.98 -24.85
CA HIS A 97 -45.64 -9.42 -26.23
C HIS A 97 -47.11 -9.76 -26.39
N GLU A 98 -47.89 -8.76 -26.81
CA GLU A 98 -49.02 -9.00 -27.70
C GLU A 98 -48.46 -9.40 -29.07
N LEU A 99 -48.92 -10.52 -29.62
CA LEU A 99 -49.58 -10.64 -30.92
C LEU A 99 -49.80 -12.14 -31.25
N GLU A 100 -51.05 -12.42 -31.61
CA GLU A 100 -51.71 -13.68 -32.05
C GLU A 100 -52.05 -14.75 -31.01
#